data_AF-A0A5C3NBA6-F1
#
_entry.id   AF-A0A5C3NBA6-F1
#
_cell.length_a   1.000
_cell.length_b   1.000
_cell.length_c   1.000
_cell.angle_alpha   90.00
_cell.angle_beta   90.00
_cell.angle_gamma   90.00
#
_symmetry.space_group_name_H-M   'P 1'
#
loop_
_entity.id
_entity.type
_entity.pdbx_description
1 polymer ?
#
loop_
_entity_poly.entity_id
_entity_poly.type
_entity_poly.pdbx_seq_one_letter_code
_entity_poly.pdbx_strand_id
1 'polypeptide(L)'
;MDQLSMYNFPLNLADRTLIIPLTALLGSVIVYMSKTLLFSKEKSLPEDHPFIPRTKTDSRAPCPALNALANHGYLPRNGRTISQWDLIRALRQGYNCSLPLALFLTWGGYLLLAQFGHITLDDLRRHGYIEHIASLAHGDPNGDEEYAPNTVILDLMDDLMKDGRDGHLDALAVARARVSRESSYSIPIDGLHAEVARGEMALVLGIFGGEEERVDLEMLRQWFVQEKFPPNWKPAHRQTLWQTVKTAARIRRYMKDLRGNTEDGV
;
A
#
# COMPACT_ATOMS: atom_id res chain seq x y z
N MET A 1 -31.24 25.52 -67.71
CA MET A 1 -30.30 26.51 -67.13
C MET A 1 -31.19 27.57 -66.50
N ASP A 2 -31.39 27.64 -65.18
CA ASP A 2 -30.55 27.18 -64.07
C ASP A 2 -31.40 26.73 -62.88
N GLN A 3 -30.85 25.75 -62.17
CA GLN A 3 -31.30 25.23 -60.88
C GLN A 3 -30.86 26.17 -59.75
N LEU A 4 -31.72 26.38 -58.75
CA LEU A 4 -31.38 26.37 -57.31
C LEU A 4 -32.68 26.58 -56.51
N SER A 5 -33.38 25.47 -56.26
CA SER A 5 -34.49 25.39 -55.32
C SER A 5 -33.94 25.33 -53.89
N MET A 6 -34.43 26.25 -53.05
CA MET A 6 -34.30 26.31 -51.60
C MET A 6 -34.29 24.93 -50.91
N TYR A 7 -33.22 24.64 -50.18
CA TYR A 7 -33.24 23.66 -49.09
C TYR A 7 -33.60 24.37 -47.78
N ASN A 8 -34.89 24.44 -47.48
CA ASN A 8 -35.37 24.64 -46.11
C ASN A 8 -35.59 23.26 -45.50
N PHE A 9 -34.65 22.78 -44.69
CA PHE A 9 -34.88 21.64 -43.81
C PHE A 9 -35.62 22.13 -42.54
N PRO A 10 -36.85 21.67 -42.27
CA PRO A 10 -37.48 21.95 -41.00
C PRO A 10 -36.81 21.11 -39.91
N LEU A 11 -36.19 21.76 -38.92
CA LEU A 11 -35.78 21.13 -37.67
C LEU A 11 -37.04 20.70 -36.92
N ASN A 12 -37.42 19.45 -37.08
CA ASN A 12 -38.50 18.83 -36.33
C ASN A 12 -38.01 18.51 -34.90
N LEU A 13 -38.51 19.26 -33.91
CA LEU A 13 -38.16 19.13 -32.49
C LEU A 13 -38.68 17.84 -31.80
N ALA A 14 -39.16 16.85 -32.55
CA ALA A 14 -39.76 15.63 -32.01
C ALA A 14 -38.90 14.36 -32.16
N ASP A 15 -37.65 14.46 -32.62
CA ASP A 15 -36.80 13.27 -32.78
C ASP A 15 -36.13 12.86 -31.45
N ARG A 16 -36.85 12.02 -30.68
CA ARG A 16 -36.40 11.47 -29.39
C ARG A 16 -35.20 10.52 -29.51
N THR A 17 -34.74 10.20 -30.72
CA THR A 17 -33.58 9.31 -30.93
C THR A 17 -32.23 9.99 -30.66
N LEU A 18 -32.14 11.33 -30.72
CA LEU A 18 -30.92 12.08 -30.40
C LEU A 18 -30.76 12.41 -28.90
N ILE A 19 -31.81 12.25 -28.08
CA ILE A 19 -31.79 12.59 -26.65
C ILE A 19 -31.14 11.47 -25.81
N ILE A 20 -31.26 10.21 -26.25
CA ILE A 20 -30.67 9.04 -25.58
C ILE A 20 -29.12 9.04 -25.64
N PRO A 21 -28.44 9.33 -26.77
CA PRO A 21 -26.98 9.39 -26.79
C PRO A 21 -26.44 10.59 -25.99
N LEU A 22 -27.16 11.72 -25.95
CA LEU A 22 -26.72 12.91 -25.22
C LEU A 22 -26.81 12.74 -23.70
N THR A 23 -27.83 12.04 -23.20
CA THR A 23 -27.98 11.72 -21.76
C THR A 23 -26.98 10.64 -21.31
N ALA A 24 -26.70 9.64 -22.16
CA ALA A 24 -25.66 8.64 -21.90
C ALA A 24 -24.25 9.26 -21.94
N LEU A 25 -24.00 10.21 -22.84
CA LEU A 25 -22.76 10.96 -22.92
C LEU A 25 -22.61 11.92 -21.72
N LEU A 26 -23.65 12.67 -21.35
CA LEU A 26 -23.65 13.50 -20.13
C LEU A 26 -23.45 12.64 -18.89
N GLY A 27 -24.10 11.49 -18.78
CA GLY A 27 -23.91 10.55 -17.67
C GLY A 27 -22.47 10.03 -17.62
N SER A 28 -21.90 9.67 -18.76
CA SER A 28 -20.51 9.21 -18.87
C SER A 28 -19.50 10.32 -18.55
N VAL A 29 -19.77 11.56 -18.97
CA VAL A 29 -18.96 12.74 -18.65
C VAL A 29 -19.13 13.11 -17.18
N ILE A 30 -20.31 13.03 -16.58
CA ILE A 30 -20.52 13.27 -15.15
C ILE A 30 -19.83 12.20 -14.32
N VAL A 31 -19.89 10.92 -14.70
CA VAL A 31 -19.15 9.83 -14.05
C VAL A 31 -17.65 9.99 -14.23
N TYR A 32 -17.20 10.36 -15.43
CA TYR A 32 -15.79 10.61 -15.72
C TYR A 32 -15.27 11.82 -14.94
N MET A 33 -15.98 12.94 -14.97
CA MET A 33 -15.68 14.15 -14.19
C MET A 33 -15.74 13.88 -12.69
N SER A 34 -16.68 13.05 -12.20
CA SER A 34 -16.73 12.64 -10.79
C SER A 34 -15.54 11.75 -10.42
N LYS A 35 -15.08 10.87 -11.31
CA LYS A 35 -13.83 10.11 -11.14
C LYS A 35 -12.60 11.02 -11.16
N THR A 36 -12.54 11.97 -12.08
CA THR A 36 -11.47 12.98 -12.15
C THR A 36 -11.47 13.90 -10.92
N LEU A 37 -12.65 14.25 -10.41
CA LEU A 37 -12.82 15.03 -9.18
C LEU A 37 -12.47 14.21 -7.93
N LEU A 38 -12.79 12.90 -7.90
CA LEU A 38 -12.29 11.94 -6.92
C LEU A 38 -10.75 11.83 -6.95
N PHE A 39 -10.14 11.95 -8.13
CA PHE A 39 -8.69 12.04 -8.27
C PHE A 39 -8.11 13.41 -7.87
N SER A 40 -8.95 14.44 -7.83
CA SER A 40 -8.61 15.82 -7.45
C SER A 40 -8.78 16.11 -5.96
N LYS A 41 -9.53 15.27 -5.20
CA LYS A 41 -9.67 15.50 -3.76
C LYS A 41 -8.32 15.24 -3.09
N GLU A 42 -7.74 16.36 -2.63
CA GLU A 42 -6.49 16.50 -1.91
C GLU A 42 -6.38 15.55 -0.72
N LYS A 43 -5.14 15.39 -0.25
CA LYS A 43 -4.77 14.64 0.96
C LYS A 43 -5.80 14.92 2.07
N SER A 44 -6.42 13.89 2.65
CA SER A 44 -7.25 14.08 3.84
C SER A 44 -6.41 13.81 5.08
N LEU A 45 -6.48 14.73 6.05
CA LEU A 45 -5.71 14.63 7.27
C LEU A 45 -6.31 13.55 8.19
N PRO A 46 -5.51 12.93 9.06
CA PRO A 46 -6.01 11.96 10.04
C PRO A 46 -7.11 12.52 10.95
N GLU A 47 -7.20 13.84 11.14
CA GLU A 47 -8.24 14.50 11.92
C GLU A 47 -9.65 14.29 11.32
N ASP A 48 -9.76 14.24 9.98
CA ASP A 48 -11.01 13.91 9.29
C ASP A 48 -11.34 12.40 9.35
N HIS A 49 -10.39 11.62 9.85
CA HIS A 49 -10.36 10.17 9.80
C HIS A 49 -9.99 9.61 11.19
N PRO A 50 -10.83 9.79 12.22
CA PRO A 50 -10.49 9.43 13.59
C PRO A 50 -10.20 7.92 13.71
N PHE A 51 -9.21 7.61 14.56
CA PHE A 51 -8.87 6.23 14.89
C PHE A 51 -10.03 5.56 15.64
N ILE A 52 -10.45 4.40 15.14
CA ILE A 52 -11.35 3.48 15.83
C ILE A 52 -10.68 2.11 15.81
N PRO A 53 -10.40 1.51 16.98
CA PRO A 53 -9.75 0.21 17.03
C PRO A 53 -10.64 -0.85 16.38
N ARG A 54 -10.01 -1.88 15.82
CA ARG A 54 -10.74 -3.03 15.26
C ARG A 54 -11.53 -3.76 16.34
N THR A 55 -12.67 -4.32 15.95
CA THR A 55 -13.43 -5.29 16.74
C THR A 55 -12.98 -6.72 16.40
N LYS A 56 -13.52 -7.71 17.12
CA LYS A 56 -13.24 -9.14 16.85
C LYS A 56 -13.76 -9.62 15.49
N THR A 57 -14.76 -8.95 14.92
CA THR A 57 -15.40 -9.34 13.64
C THR A 57 -14.78 -8.66 12.42
N ASP A 58 -13.98 -7.62 12.65
CA ASP A 58 -13.32 -6.86 11.61
C ASP A 58 -12.11 -7.64 11.07
N SER A 59 -11.97 -7.62 9.74
CA SER A 59 -10.85 -8.25 9.04
C SER A 59 -9.63 -7.34 9.01
N ARG A 60 -8.43 -7.91 9.19
CA ARG A 60 -7.15 -7.21 9.08
C ARG A 60 -6.13 -8.07 8.33
N ALA A 61 -5.21 -7.39 7.65
CA ALA A 61 -4.13 -7.95 6.85
C ALA A 61 -2.89 -8.22 7.72
N PRO A 62 -1.84 -8.89 7.21
CA PRO A 62 -0.51 -8.83 7.83
C PRO A 62 0.22 -7.50 7.54
N CYS A 63 -0.45 -6.55 6.87
CA CYS A 63 0.09 -5.25 6.49
C CYS A 63 -0.38 -4.14 7.44
N PRO A 64 0.51 -3.59 8.30
CA PRO A 64 0.14 -2.52 9.23
C PRO A 64 -0.41 -1.29 8.51
N ALA A 65 0.11 -1.02 7.30
CA ALA A 65 -0.30 0.14 6.53
C ALA A 65 -1.78 0.11 6.16
N LEU A 66 -2.26 -1.02 5.64
CA LEU A 66 -3.67 -1.19 5.26
C LEU A 66 -4.57 -1.28 6.49
N ASN A 67 -4.07 -1.88 7.58
CA ASN A 67 -4.81 -1.97 8.83
C ASN A 67 -5.03 -0.60 9.46
N ALA A 68 -4.01 0.27 9.46
CA ALA A 68 -4.16 1.65 9.90
C ALA A 68 -5.15 2.43 9.01
N LEU A 69 -5.10 2.25 7.69
CA LEU A 69 -6.09 2.87 6.79
C LEU A 69 -7.53 2.41 7.10
N ALA A 70 -7.73 1.14 7.46
CA ALA A 70 -9.04 0.65 7.91
C ALA A 70 -9.44 1.19 9.29
N ASN A 71 -8.52 1.21 10.26
CA ASN A 71 -8.75 1.77 11.60
C ASN A 71 -9.04 3.28 11.58
N HIS A 72 -8.63 3.98 10.54
CA HIS A 72 -8.92 5.41 10.32
C HIS A 72 -10.06 5.65 9.32
N GLY A 73 -10.64 4.60 8.72
CA GLY A 73 -11.79 4.73 7.82
C GLY A 73 -11.46 5.26 6.42
N TYR A 74 -10.19 5.24 6.01
CA TYR A 74 -9.81 5.42 4.60
C TYR A 74 -10.23 4.22 3.75
N LEU A 75 -10.17 3.02 4.35
CA LEU A 75 -10.78 1.78 3.86
C LEU A 75 -12.06 1.47 4.67
N PRO A 76 -12.96 0.60 4.18
CA PRO A 76 -14.03 0.04 5.00
C PRO A 76 -13.49 -0.44 6.35
N ARG A 77 -14.02 0.09 7.46
CA ARG A 77 -13.50 -0.17 8.81
C ARG A 77 -13.54 -1.65 9.21
N ASN A 78 -14.52 -2.37 8.66
CA ASN A 78 -14.66 -3.82 8.84
C ASN A 78 -13.63 -4.64 8.03
N GLY A 79 -12.83 -4.00 7.17
CA GLY A 79 -11.79 -4.63 6.35
C GLY A 79 -12.33 -5.53 5.23
N ARG A 80 -13.59 -5.37 4.81
CA ARG A 80 -14.27 -6.26 3.85
C ARG A 80 -14.78 -5.52 2.62
N THR A 81 -15.01 -6.27 1.55
CA THR A 81 -15.58 -5.77 0.29
C THR A 81 -14.80 -4.57 -0.27
N ILE A 82 -13.47 -4.68 -0.26
CA ILE A 82 -12.56 -3.62 -0.68
C ILE A 82 -12.33 -3.74 -2.19
N SER A 83 -12.60 -2.68 -2.93
CA SER A 83 -12.28 -2.61 -4.37
C SER A 83 -10.85 -2.13 -4.61
N GLN A 84 -10.35 -2.33 -5.83
CA GLN A 84 -9.08 -1.74 -6.28
C GLN A 84 -9.08 -0.22 -6.11
N TRP A 85 -10.21 0.43 -6.38
CA TRP A 85 -10.35 1.88 -6.27
C TRP A 85 -10.31 2.37 -4.83
N ASP A 86 -10.84 1.60 -3.88
CA ASP A 86 -10.72 1.91 -2.46
C ASP A 86 -9.26 1.89 -2.01
N LEU A 87 -8.49 0.88 -2.42
CA LEU A 87 -7.05 0.80 -2.13
C LEU A 87 -6.29 1.97 -2.73
N ILE A 88 -6.49 2.26 -4.03
CA ILE A 88 -5.80 3.38 -4.71
C ILE A 88 -6.11 4.70 -4.00
N ARG A 89 -7.39 4.94 -3.65
CA ARG A 89 -7.82 6.14 -2.95
C ARG A 89 -7.22 6.22 -1.54
N ALA A 90 -7.28 5.14 -0.78
CA ALA A 90 -6.79 5.10 0.60
C ALA A 90 -5.27 5.30 0.69
N LEU A 91 -4.48 4.65 -0.17
CA LEU A 91 -3.02 4.83 -0.25
C LEU A 91 -2.66 6.29 -0.58
N ARG A 92 -3.41 6.91 -1.51
CA ARG A 92 -3.20 8.31 -1.88
C ARG A 92 -3.60 9.28 -0.78
N GLN A 93 -4.70 9.03 -0.08
CA GLN A 93 -5.24 9.94 0.92
C GLN A 93 -4.51 9.82 2.27
N GLY A 94 -4.31 8.61 2.79
CA GLY A 94 -3.72 8.41 4.12
C GLY A 94 -2.19 8.45 4.15
N TYR A 95 -1.52 8.02 3.06
CA TYR A 95 -0.05 7.98 2.98
C TYR A 95 0.55 8.92 1.94
N ASN A 96 -0.28 9.67 1.20
CA ASN A 96 0.18 10.57 0.14
C ASN A 96 1.08 9.85 -0.89
N CYS A 97 0.75 8.60 -1.22
CA CYS A 97 1.37 7.89 -2.33
C CYS A 97 1.03 8.58 -3.66
N SER A 98 1.97 8.57 -4.62
CA SER A 98 1.69 9.00 -5.98
C SER A 98 0.70 8.06 -6.66
N LEU A 99 -0.03 8.54 -7.67
CA LEU A 99 -0.94 7.69 -8.43
C LEU A 99 -0.23 6.49 -9.08
N PRO A 100 0.95 6.64 -9.72
CA PRO A 100 1.69 5.49 -10.23
C PRO A 100 2.05 4.46 -9.15
N LEU A 101 2.47 4.90 -7.96
CA LEU A 101 2.77 3.99 -6.86
C LEU A 101 1.50 3.26 -6.37
N ALA A 102 0.41 4.00 -6.16
CA ALA A 102 -0.85 3.42 -5.70
C ALA A 102 -1.42 2.40 -6.71
N LEU A 103 -1.36 2.70 -8.01
CA LEU A 103 -1.73 1.76 -9.07
C LEU A 103 -0.85 0.52 -9.06
N PHE A 104 0.47 0.70 -8.94
CA PHE A 104 1.42 -0.40 -8.91
C PHE A 104 1.18 -1.33 -7.72
N LEU A 105 1.04 -0.80 -6.50
CA LEU A 105 0.79 -1.60 -5.29
C LEU A 105 -0.56 -2.33 -5.38
N THR A 106 -1.62 -1.63 -5.80
CA THR A 106 -2.95 -2.25 -5.90
C THR A 106 -3.00 -3.34 -6.97
N TRP A 107 -2.61 -3.04 -8.20
CA TRP A 107 -2.71 -4.02 -9.30
C TRP A 107 -1.67 -5.12 -9.19
N GLY A 108 -0.46 -4.81 -8.69
CA GLY A 108 0.54 -5.82 -8.36
C GLY A 108 0.05 -6.77 -7.28
N GLY A 109 -0.54 -6.26 -6.19
CA GLY A 109 -1.13 -7.09 -5.14
C GLY A 109 -2.26 -7.98 -5.67
N TYR A 110 -3.15 -7.45 -6.50
CA TYR A 110 -4.23 -8.23 -7.12
C TYR A 110 -3.72 -9.35 -8.04
N LEU A 111 -2.69 -9.05 -8.84
CA LEU A 111 -2.04 -10.02 -9.71
C LEU A 111 -1.39 -11.13 -8.87
N LEU A 112 -0.64 -10.76 -7.83
CA LEU A 112 0.00 -11.71 -6.93
C LEU A 112 -1.03 -12.56 -6.20
N LEU A 113 -2.06 -11.97 -5.59
CA LEU A 113 -3.12 -12.70 -4.88
C LEU A 113 -4.01 -13.58 -5.79
N ALA A 114 -3.91 -13.39 -7.11
CA ALA A 114 -4.76 -14.04 -8.12
C ALA A 114 -6.28 -13.84 -7.86
N GLN A 115 -6.66 -12.69 -7.28
CA GLN A 115 -8.04 -12.35 -6.94
C GLN A 115 -8.40 -11.00 -7.52
N PHE A 116 -9.29 -10.98 -8.52
CA PHE A 116 -9.61 -9.77 -9.29
C PHE A 116 -10.90 -9.04 -8.86
N GLY A 117 -11.63 -9.61 -7.90
CA GLY A 117 -12.87 -9.05 -7.36
C GLY A 117 -12.66 -8.11 -6.17
N HIS A 118 -13.68 -7.97 -5.32
CA HIS A 118 -13.48 -7.34 -4.02
C HIS A 118 -12.64 -8.27 -3.14
N ILE A 119 -11.73 -7.69 -2.36
CA ILE A 119 -10.93 -8.42 -1.37
C ILE A 119 -11.41 -8.10 0.05
N THR A 120 -11.12 -9.02 0.95
CA THR A 120 -11.11 -8.80 2.40
C THR A 120 -9.65 -8.68 2.84
N LEU A 121 -9.34 -7.85 3.84
CA LEU A 121 -7.95 -7.64 4.28
C LEU A 121 -7.27 -8.94 4.72
N ASP A 122 -8.04 -9.89 5.25
CA ASP A 122 -7.58 -11.22 5.67
C ASP A 122 -7.10 -12.08 4.49
N ASP A 123 -7.60 -11.83 3.27
CA ASP A 123 -7.16 -12.53 2.06
C ASP A 123 -5.66 -12.31 1.81
N LEU A 124 -5.11 -11.18 2.28
CA LEU A 124 -3.68 -10.85 2.15
C LEU A 124 -2.77 -11.69 3.05
N ARG A 125 -3.32 -12.57 3.89
CA ARG A 125 -2.54 -13.51 4.71
C ARG A 125 -2.26 -14.83 3.99
N ARG A 126 -2.85 -15.05 2.81
CA ARG A 126 -2.66 -16.29 2.05
C ARG A 126 -1.18 -16.46 1.71
N HIS A 127 -0.60 -17.52 2.24
CA HIS A 127 0.84 -17.77 2.19
C HIS A 127 1.32 -18.05 0.77
N GLY A 128 2.49 -17.51 0.43
CA GLY A 128 3.14 -17.71 -0.88
C GLY A 128 2.56 -16.89 -2.02
N TYR A 129 1.69 -15.91 -1.70
CA TYR A 129 1.15 -14.95 -2.67
C TYR A 129 1.84 -13.58 -2.56
N ILE A 130 1.37 -12.73 -1.63
CA ILE A 130 2.08 -11.51 -1.23
C ILE A 130 2.77 -11.77 0.10
N GLU A 131 2.04 -12.40 1.02
CA GLU A 131 2.55 -12.85 2.30
C GLU A 131 3.65 -13.89 2.09
N HIS A 132 4.71 -13.77 2.89
CA HIS A 132 5.90 -14.58 2.79
C HIS A 132 6.54 -14.81 4.16
N ILE A 133 7.33 -15.89 4.23
CA ILE A 133 8.14 -16.19 5.41
C ILE A 133 9.12 -15.07 5.76
N ALA A 134 9.66 -15.12 6.97
CA ALA A 134 10.69 -14.19 7.44
C ALA A 134 10.19 -12.73 7.43
N SER A 135 8.90 -12.54 7.73
CA SER A 135 8.34 -11.23 8.04
C SER A 135 9.08 -10.60 9.24
N LEU A 136 9.23 -9.27 9.21
CA LEU A 136 10.00 -8.53 10.22
C LEU A 136 9.28 -8.36 11.57
N ALA A 137 7.96 -8.50 11.59
CA ALA A 137 7.18 -8.36 12.82
C ALA A 137 6.00 -9.35 12.94
N HIS A 138 5.87 -10.30 12.01
CA HIS A 138 4.82 -11.32 12.00
C HIS A 138 5.47 -12.71 11.97
N GLY A 139 4.74 -13.70 12.50
CA GLY A 139 5.12 -15.11 12.40
C GLY A 139 4.78 -15.69 11.01
N ASP A 140 5.42 -16.82 10.71
CA ASP A 140 5.13 -17.61 9.51
C ASP A 140 3.86 -18.47 9.71
N PRO A 141 3.26 -19.06 8.66
CA PRO A 141 2.17 -20.03 8.83
C PRO A 141 2.59 -21.22 9.69
N ASN A 142 1.64 -21.79 10.46
CA ASN A 142 1.91 -23.02 11.21
C ASN A 142 1.81 -24.21 10.26
N GLY A 143 2.95 -24.83 9.94
CA GLY A 143 2.97 -26.00 9.06
C GLY A 143 2.53 -25.65 7.64
N ASP A 144 1.44 -26.24 7.18
CA ASP A 144 0.85 -26.09 5.84
C ASP A 144 -0.44 -25.25 5.82
N GLU A 145 -0.72 -24.52 6.90
CA GLU A 145 -1.86 -23.59 6.96
C GLU A 145 -1.82 -22.58 5.81
N GLU A 146 -2.96 -22.41 5.11
CA GLU A 146 -3.06 -21.47 3.98
C GLU A 146 -2.83 -20.01 4.40
N TYR A 147 -3.18 -19.63 5.63
CA TYR A 147 -3.16 -18.24 6.09
C TYR A 147 -2.16 -18.03 7.23
N ALA A 148 -1.16 -17.18 7.02
CA ALA A 148 -0.19 -16.81 8.07
C ALA A 148 -0.84 -15.98 9.21
N PRO A 149 -0.24 -15.93 10.41
CA PRO A 149 -0.66 -15.01 11.47
C PRO A 149 -0.53 -13.54 11.06
N ASN A 150 -1.51 -12.71 11.42
CA ASN A 150 -1.51 -11.27 11.16
C ASN A 150 -1.39 -10.41 12.44
N THR A 151 -0.90 -11.02 13.52
CA THR A 151 -0.68 -10.33 14.80
C THR A 151 0.81 -10.04 14.96
N VAL A 152 1.13 -8.79 15.31
CA VAL A 152 2.51 -8.37 15.55
C VAL A 152 3.10 -9.14 16.73
N ILE A 153 4.27 -9.72 16.52
CA ILE A 153 5.08 -10.37 17.55
C ILE A 153 6.05 -9.33 18.11
N LEU A 154 5.91 -9.00 19.39
CA LEU A 154 6.68 -7.92 20.01
C LEU A 154 8.19 -8.19 20.02
N ASP A 155 8.61 -9.44 20.20
CA ASP A 155 10.02 -9.81 20.15
C ASP A 155 10.63 -9.56 18.76
N LEU A 156 9.88 -9.85 17.69
CA LEU A 156 10.31 -9.54 16.31
C LEU A 156 10.34 -8.02 16.07
N MET A 157 9.41 -7.28 16.65
CA MET A 157 9.42 -5.81 16.60
C MET A 157 10.67 -5.24 17.32
N ASP A 158 11.03 -5.80 18.47
CA ASP A 158 12.23 -5.42 19.22
C ASP A 158 13.50 -5.76 18.41
N ASP A 159 13.51 -6.93 17.75
CA ASP A 159 14.58 -7.33 16.84
C ASP A 159 14.73 -6.44 15.61
N LEU A 160 13.62 -5.95 15.04
CA LEU A 160 13.66 -4.96 13.96
C LEU A 160 14.28 -3.63 14.43
N MET A 161 13.95 -3.22 15.65
CA MET A 161 14.33 -1.91 16.18
C MET A 161 15.75 -1.87 16.76
N LYS A 162 16.33 -3.01 17.15
CA LYS A 162 17.64 -3.07 17.85
C LYS A 162 18.80 -2.45 17.08
N ASP A 163 18.73 -2.48 15.75
CA ASP A 163 19.75 -1.94 14.86
C ASP A 163 19.60 -0.45 14.59
N GLY A 164 18.55 0.19 15.12
CA GLY A 164 18.37 1.64 15.07
C GLY A 164 19.52 2.39 15.75
N ARG A 165 19.74 3.63 15.29
CA ARG A 165 20.79 4.52 15.79
C ARG A 165 20.24 5.93 15.98
N ASP A 166 20.64 6.55 17.08
CA ASP A 166 20.19 7.88 17.49
C ASP A 166 18.66 8.01 17.52
N GLY A 167 17.96 6.97 17.99
CA GLY A 167 16.50 6.94 18.05
C GLY A 167 15.78 6.70 16.71
N HIS A 168 16.51 6.44 15.62
CA HIS A 168 15.93 6.29 14.28
C HIS A 168 16.29 4.96 13.62
N LEU A 169 15.39 4.48 12.77
CA LEU A 169 15.59 3.37 11.84
C LEU A 169 15.85 3.92 10.43
N ASP A 170 16.94 3.48 9.80
CA ASP A 170 17.29 3.82 8.42
C ASP A 170 17.42 2.56 7.54
N ALA A 171 17.77 2.75 6.26
CA ALA A 171 17.92 1.63 5.32
C ALA A 171 19.04 0.63 5.69
N LEU A 172 20.09 1.06 6.38
CA LEU A 172 21.16 0.16 6.80
C LEU A 172 20.72 -0.66 8.01
N ALA A 173 20.03 -0.05 8.97
CA ALA A 173 19.42 -0.75 10.10
C ALA A 173 18.40 -1.80 9.62
N VAL A 174 17.54 -1.43 8.66
CA VAL A 174 16.62 -2.38 8.00
C VAL A 174 17.37 -3.53 7.34
N ALA A 175 18.47 -3.26 6.64
CA ALA A 175 19.26 -4.31 6.01
C ALA A 175 19.86 -5.29 7.03
N ARG A 176 20.34 -4.80 8.18
CA ARG A 176 20.83 -5.64 9.28
C ARG A 176 19.71 -6.51 9.86
N ALA A 177 18.55 -5.91 10.15
CA ALA A 177 17.38 -6.64 10.63
C ALA A 177 16.94 -7.74 9.66
N ARG A 178 16.92 -7.46 8.34
CA ARG A 178 16.62 -8.47 7.31
C ARG A 178 17.65 -9.58 7.26
N VAL A 179 18.95 -9.27 7.27
CA VAL A 179 20.01 -10.28 7.28
C VAL A 179 19.90 -11.18 8.51
N SER A 180 19.70 -10.58 9.70
CA SER A 180 19.52 -11.32 10.95
C SER A 180 18.24 -12.16 10.97
N ARG A 181 17.13 -11.65 10.43
CA ARG A 181 15.86 -12.39 10.36
C ARG A 181 15.96 -13.56 9.40
N GLU A 182 16.57 -13.36 8.24
CA GLU A 182 16.70 -14.40 7.22
C GLU A 182 17.75 -15.46 7.59
N SER A 183 18.74 -15.16 8.44
CA SER A 183 19.75 -16.15 8.86
C SER A 183 19.19 -17.27 9.74
N SER A 184 17.99 -17.12 10.32
CA SER A 184 17.34 -18.18 11.08
C SER A 184 16.63 -19.22 10.19
N TYR A 185 16.62 -19.03 8.87
CA TYR A 185 15.92 -19.89 7.93
C TYR A 185 16.90 -20.79 7.17
N SER A 186 16.59 -22.08 7.09
CA SER A 186 17.34 -23.04 6.28
C SER A 186 17.01 -22.93 4.79
N ILE A 187 15.78 -22.53 4.46
CA ILE A 187 15.32 -22.28 3.10
C ILE A 187 15.30 -20.76 2.89
N PRO A 188 16.04 -20.23 1.89
CA PRO A 188 16.02 -18.80 1.63
C PRO A 188 14.67 -18.37 1.07
N ILE A 189 14.27 -17.13 1.41
CA ILE A 189 13.19 -16.44 0.73
C ILE A 189 13.49 -16.35 -0.78
N ASP A 190 12.50 -16.63 -1.63
CA ASP A 190 12.71 -16.55 -3.09
C ASP A 190 12.87 -15.11 -3.55
N GLY A 191 13.35 -14.94 -4.79
CA GLY A 191 13.71 -13.63 -5.33
C GLY A 191 12.55 -12.62 -5.37
N LEU A 192 11.32 -13.07 -5.64
CA LEU A 192 10.15 -12.19 -5.71
C LEU A 192 9.80 -11.69 -4.31
N HIS A 193 9.61 -12.60 -3.35
CA HIS A 193 9.25 -12.23 -1.99
C HIS A 193 10.39 -11.49 -1.28
N ALA A 194 11.65 -11.74 -1.65
CA ALA A 194 12.78 -10.95 -1.16
C ALA A 194 12.67 -9.47 -1.60
N GLU A 195 12.24 -9.20 -2.83
CA GLU A 195 12.00 -7.82 -3.29
C GLU A 195 10.77 -7.21 -2.63
N VAL A 196 9.69 -7.98 -2.40
CA VAL A 196 8.52 -7.53 -1.62
C VAL A 196 8.95 -7.11 -0.22
N ALA A 197 9.66 -7.97 0.51
CA ALA A 197 10.12 -7.72 1.86
C ALA A 197 11.00 -6.45 2.00
N ARG A 198 11.86 -6.18 1.01
CA ARG A 198 12.64 -4.93 0.94
C ARG A 198 11.76 -3.73 0.61
N GLY A 199 10.81 -3.91 -0.29
CA GLY A 199 9.84 -2.90 -0.70
C GLY A 199 8.93 -2.44 0.44
N GLU A 200 8.51 -3.35 1.33
CA GLU A 200 7.72 -3.04 2.52
C GLU A 200 8.42 -2.01 3.40
N MET A 201 9.68 -2.25 3.76
CA MET A 201 10.43 -1.30 4.58
C MET A 201 10.88 -0.07 3.80
N ALA A 202 11.10 -0.16 2.48
CA ALA A 202 11.34 1.02 1.64
C ALA A 202 10.12 1.96 1.64
N LEU A 203 8.89 1.43 1.66
CA LEU A 203 7.68 2.21 1.84
C LEU A 203 7.62 2.85 3.23
N VAL A 204 7.92 2.10 4.30
CA VAL A 204 7.93 2.65 5.66
C VAL A 204 8.92 3.82 5.78
N LEU A 205 10.16 3.60 5.34
CA LEU A 205 11.21 4.63 5.36
C LEU A 205 10.83 5.85 4.53
N GLY A 206 10.29 5.64 3.33
CA GLY A 206 9.88 6.73 2.44
C GLY A 206 8.61 7.45 2.89
N ILE A 207 7.67 6.78 3.57
CA ILE A 207 6.43 7.42 4.04
C ILE A 207 6.72 8.23 5.29
N PHE A 208 7.34 7.61 6.31
CA PHE A 208 7.47 8.18 7.65
C PHE A 208 8.79 8.92 7.89
N GLY A 209 9.83 8.61 7.12
CA GLY A 209 11.18 9.10 7.37
C GLY A 209 11.54 10.41 6.64
N GLY A 210 10.61 11.01 5.91
CA GLY A 210 10.83 12.23 5.13
C GLY A 210 11.92 12.06 4.06
N GLU A 211 12.57 13.17 3.69
CA GLU A 211 13.63 13.17 2.68
C GLU A 211 14.90 12.41 3.12
N GLU A 212 15.14 12.33 4.43
CA GLU A 212 16.28 11.62 5.00
C GLU A 212 16.07 10.10 5.10
N GLU A 213 14.83 9.64 4.95
CA GLU A 213 14.44 8.23 5.11
C GLU A 213 14.89 7.64 6.46
N ARG A 214 14.73 8.45 7.52
CA ARG A 214 15.02 8.09 8.92
C ARG A 214 13.72 8.14 9.72
N VAL A 215 13.26 6.98 10.19
CA VAL A 215 11.99 6.86 10.90
C VAL A 215 12.26 6.82 12.40
N ASP A 216 11.57 7.67 13.17
CA ASP A 216 11.63 7.62 14.62
C ASP A 216 11.14 6.25 15.14
N LEU A 217 11.92 5.64 16.05
CA LEU A 217 11.67 4.28 16.52
C LEU A 217 10.39 4.15 17.34
N GLU A 218 10.05 5.17 18.14
CA GLU A 218 8.83 5.16 18.96
C GLU A 218 7.59 5.32 18.07
N MET A 219 7.65 6.23 17.10
CA MET A 219 6.65 6.38 16.04
C MET A 219 6.45 5.07 15.29
N LEU A 220 7.54 4.42 14.88
CA LEU A 220 7.49 3.16 14.15
C LEU A 220 6.79 2.09 15.00
N ARG A 221 7.19 1.93 16.26
CA ARG A 221 6.57 0.98 17.19
C ARG A 221 5.09 1.24 17.37
N GLN A 222 4.72 2.49 17.61
CA GLN A 222 3.32 2.89 17.75
C GLN A 222 2.52 2.54 16.50
N TRP A 223 3.00 2.91 15.33
CA TRP A 223 2.30 2.66 14.07
C TRP A 223 2.18 1.18 13.75
N PHE A 224 3.24 0.39 13.94
CA PHE A 224 3.24 -1.03 13.63
C PHE A 224 2.34 -1.81 14.59
N VAL A 225 2.45 -1.57 15.90
CA VAL A 225 1.76 -2.34 16.94
C VAL A 225 0.31 -1.89 17.11
N GLN A 226 0.05 -0.58 17.07
CA GLN A 226 -1.29 -0.04 17.29
C GLN A 226 -2.07 0.16 15.99
N GLU A 227 -1.40 0.03 14.83
CA GLU A 227 -2.00 0.25 13.51
C GLU A 227 -2.73 1.60 13.47
N LYS A 228 -2.03 2.62 13.95
CA LYS A 228 -2.54 3.97 14.20
C LYS A 228 -1.53 4.98 13.69
N PHE A 229 -1.98 6.02 13.00
CA PHE A 229 -1.10 7.11 12.62
C PHE A 229 -0.52 7.81 13.87
N PRO A 230 0.74 8.28 13.82
CA PRO A 230 1.31 9.03 14.93
C PRO A 230 0.54 10.34 15.17
N PRO A 231 0.62 10.93 16.37
CA PRO A 231 0.00 12.21 16.66
C PRO A 231 0.42 13.30 15.67
N ASN A 232 -0.53 14.11 15.20
CA ASN A 232 -0.30 15.17 14.21
C ASN A 232 0.34 14.67 12.90
N TRP A 233 0.13 13.41 12.55
CA TRP A 233 0.65 12.81 11.33
C TRP A 233 0.25 13.64 10.11
N LYS A 234 1.27 14.06 9.37
CA LYS A 234 1.13 14.64 8.04
C LYS A 234 2.30 14.16 7.18
N PRO A 235 2.04 13.76 5.92
CA PRO A 235 3.09 13.28 5.04
C PRO A 235 4.05 14.42 4.71
N ALA A 236 5.36 14.22 4.97
CA ALA A 236 6.40 15.21 4.71
C ALA A 236 6.58 15.48 3.20
N HIS A 237 6.50 14.43 2.38
CA HIS A 237 6.54 14.51 0.93
C HIS A 237 5.52 13.55 0.30
N ARG A 238 5.48 13.51 -1.03
CA ARG A 238 4.69 12.53 -1.79
C ARG A 238 5.57 11.34 -2.12
N GLN A 239 5.26 10.16 -1.57
CA GLN A 239 6.03 8.95 -1.84
C GLN A 239 5.75 8.44 -3.25
N THR A 240 6.81 8.18 -4.03
CA THR A 240 6.71 7.73 -5.42
C THR A 240 7.21 6.31 -5.63
N LEU A 241 6.82 5.70 -6.75
CA LEU A 241 7.29 4.38 -7.15
C LEU A 241 8.81 4.35 -7.32
N TRP A 242 9.37 5.37 -7.97
CA TRP A 242 10.81 5.45 -8.19
C TRP A 242 11.60 5.57 -6.88
N GLN A 243 11.16 6.41 -5.93
CA GLN A 243 11.79 6.50 -4.61
C GLN A 243 11.76 5.15 -3.90
N THR A 244 10.59 4.49 -3.89
CA THR A 244 10.43 3.17 -3.26
C THR A 244 11.39 2.13 -3.86
N VAL A 245 11.47 2.05 -5.19
CA VAL A 245 12.38 1.11 -5.89
C VAL A 245 13.84 1.44 -5.59
N LYS A 246 14.23 2.72 -5.59
CA LYS A 246 15.59 3.16 -5.27
C LYS A 246 15.99 2.75 -3.85
N THR A 247 15.09 2.93 -2.89
CA THR A 247 15.35 2.61 -1.48
C THR A 247 15.39 1.10 -1.23
N ALA A 248 14.48 0.33 -1.86
CA ALA A 248 14.55 -1.14 -1.83
C ALA A 248 15.87 -1.66 -2.43
N ALA A 249 16.32 -1.09 -3.56
CA ALA A 249 17.61 -1.43 -4.16
C ALA A 249 18.80 -1.08 -3.25
N ARG A 250 18.72 0.03 -2.49
CA ARG A 250 19.73 0.42 -1.51
C ARG A 250 19.79 -0.59 -0.34
N ILE A 251 18.63 -0.98 0.21
CA ILE A 251 18.54 -2.03 1.24
C ILE A 251 19.16 -3.33 0.72
N ARG A 252 18.80 -3.76 -0.49
CA ARG A 252 19.36 -4.96 -1.14
C ARG A 252 20.89 -4.92 -1.23
N ARG A 253 21.46 -3.78 -1.62
CA ARG A 253 22.90 -3.60 -1.69
C ARG A 253 23.54 -3.75 -0.30
N TYR A 254 23.01 -3.07 0.72
CA TYR A 254 23.53 -3.21 2.08
C TYR A 254 23.42 -4.65 2.60
N MET A 255 22.33 -5.36 2.31
CA MET A 255 22.21 -6.78 2.66
C MET A 255 23.30 -7.63 1.98
N LYS A 256 23.60 -7.37 0.70
CA LYS A 256 24.68 -8.06 -0.03
C LYS A 256 26.04 -7.79 0.61
N ASP A 257 26.34 -6.53 0.91
CA ASP A 257 27.62 -6.14 1.53
C ASP A 257 27.78 -6.78 2.92
N LEU A 258 26.72 -6.81 3.72
CA LEU A 258 26.72 -7.46 5.04
C LEU A 258 26.97 -8.97 4.96
N ARG A 259 26.39 -9.65 3.96
CA ARG A 259 26.61 -11.10 3.75
C ARG A 259 28.00 -11.41 3.20
N GLY A 260 28.55 -10.55 2.34
CA GLY A 260 29.91 -10.71 1.83
C GLY A 260 30.96 -10.54 2.94
N ASN A 261 30.78 -9.56 3.82
CA ASN A 261 31.72 -9.31 4.92
C ASN A 261 31.74 -10.42 5.99
N THR A 262 30.75 -11.31 6.03
CA THR A 262 30.76 -12.48 6.92
C THR A 262 31.53 -13.68 6.37
N GLU A 263 31.80 -13.75 5.07
CA GLU A 263 32.55 -14.85 4.45
C GLU A 263 34.08 -14.66 4.54
N ASP A 264 34.57 -13.42 4.62
CA ASP A 264 36.00 -13.09 4.70
C ASP A 264 36.55 -13.01 6.15
N GLY A 265 35.70 -13.31 7.15
CA GLY A 265 35.99 -13.13 8.58
C GLY A 265 36.18 -14.42 9.40
N VAL A 266 36.33 -15.59 8.74
CA VAL A 266 36.58 -16.90 9.37
C VAL A 266 37.97 -17.42 9.00
#